data_AF-A0A372JMJ2-F1
#
_entry.id   AF-A0A372JMJ2-F1
#
_cell.length_a   1.000
_cell.length_b   1.000
_cell.length_c   1.000
_cell.angle_alpha   90.00
_cell.angle_beta   90.00
_cell.angle_gamma   90.00
#
_symmetry.space_group_name_H-M   'P 1'
#
loop_
_entity.id
_entity.type
_entity.pdbx_description
1 polymer ?
#
loop_
_entity_poly.entity_id
_entity_poly.type
_entity_poly.pdbx_seq_one_letter_code
_entity_poly.pdbx_strand_id
1 'polypeptide(L)'
;MGRHRSDPRGLARILLAALAVVAVVALLVVGGIALFNAVNTGDDSKPRQSAATSASNGAGHSGDTKADASTPLVIKVVGPATDVLVTVAGSNKVLAQGPLNTGEGRKIDEAPLNVVAQNGGAVQVTICGKVQPRKPSGQRGTWFVGKC
;
A
#
# COMPACT_ATOMS: atom_id res chain seq x y z
N MET A 1 -42.33 -2.71 41.35
CA MET A 1 -41.29 -3.33 40.48
C MET A 1 -41.77 -3.29 39.02
N GLY A 2 -41.29 -2.33 38.22
CA GLY A 2 -41.61 -2.24 36.80
C GLY A 2 -40.83 -3.28 36.00
N ARG A 3 -41.53 -4.23 35.38
CA ARG A 3 -40.90 -5.21 34.48
C ARG A 3 -40.54 -4.47 33.19
N HIS A 4 -39.25 -4.27 32.94
CA HIS A 4 -38.77 -3.89 31.61
C HIS A 4 -39.29 -4.95 30.62
N ARG A 5 -40.29 -4.60 29.83
CA ARG A 5 -40.63 -5.35 28.63
C ARG A 5 -39.45 -5.15 27.67
N SER A 6 -38.57 -6.14 27.61
CA SER A 6 -37.66 -6.29 26.48
C SER A 6 -38.51 -6.68 25.29
N ASP A 7 -39.08 -5.71 24.59
CA ASP A 7 -39.87 -5.97 23.39
C ASP A 7 -38.94 -6.61 22.33
N PRO A 8 -39.13 -7.91 21.99
CA PRO A 8 -38.22 -8.63 21.09
C PRO A 8 -38.19 -8.00 19.69
N ARG A 9 -39.25 -7.27 19.32
CA ARG A 9 -39.35 -6.52 18.08
C ARG A 9 -38.53 -5.22 18.08
N GLY A 10 -38.27 -4.65 19.26
CA GLY A 10 -37.39 -3.48 19.41
C GLY A 10 -35.93 -3.86 19.19
N LEU A 11 -35.49 -4.95 19.83
CA LEU A 11 -34.14 -5.48 19.66
C LEU A 11 -33.87 -5.96 18.23
N ALA A 12 -34.83 -6.63 17.59
CA ALA A 12 -34.69 -7.05 16.19
C ALA A 12 -34.51 -5.85 15.23
N ARG A 13 -35.24 -4.75 15.44
CA ARG A 13 -35.08 -3.53 14.63
C ARG A 13 -33.75 -2.83 14.89
N ILE A 14 -33.29 -2.80 16.13
CA ILE A 14 -31.97 -2.25 16.48
C ILE A 14 -30.86 -3.07 15.84
N LEU A 15 -30.97 -4.41 15.86
CA LEU A 15 -30.01 -5.30 15.20
C LEU A 15 -30.00 -5.08 13.68
N LEU A 16 -31.17 -4.99 13.05
CA LEU A 16 -31.26 -4.71 11.61
C LEU A 16 -30.71 -3.32 11.25
N ALA A 17 -31.00 -2.30 12.06
CA ALA A 17 -30.47 -0.96 11.86
C ALA A 17 -28.95 -0.92 12.04
N ALA A 18 -28.42 -1.58 13.07
CA ALA A 18 -26.98 -1.68 13.29
C ALA A 18 -26.29 -2.40 12.12
N LEU A 19 -26.88 -3.49 11.63
CA LEU A 19 -26.34 -4.24 10.49
C LEU A 19 -26.38 -3.42 9.19
N ALA A 20 -27.44 -2.64 8.98
CA ALA A 20 -27.54 -1.70 7.86
C ALA A 20 -26.46 -0.61 7.94
N VAL A 21 -26.23 -0.03 9.12
CA VAL A 21 -25.17 0.97 9.34
C VAL A 21 -23.79 0.37 9.04
N VAL A 22 -23.51 -0.85 9.52
CA VAL A 22 -22.24 -1.53 9.24
C VAL A 22 -22.06 -1.77 7.74
N ALA A 23 -23.11 -2.18 7.02
CA ALA A 23 -23.06 -2.37 5.58
C ALA A 23 -22.77 -1.05 4.83
N VAL A 24 -23.40 0.06 5.24
CA VAL A 24 -23.15 1.38 4.66
C VAL A 24 -21.71 1.83 4.92
N VAL A 25 -21.20 1.67 6.14
CA VAL A 25 -19.81 2.01 6.47
C VAL A 25 -18.84 1.16 5.64
N ALA A 26 -19.10 -0.14 5.48
CA ALA A 26 -18.27 -1.00 4.65
C ALA A 26 -18.27 -0.54 3.18
N LEU A 27 -19.44 -0.18 2.62
CA LEU A 27 -19.53 0.37 1.27
C LEU A 27 -18.80 1.71 1.12
N LEU A 28 -18.85 2.58 2.13
CA LEU A 28 -18.11 3.84 2.12
C LEU A 28 -16.60 3.63 2.20
N VAL A 29 -16.13 2.65 2.99
CA VAL A 29 -14.70 2.32 3.07
C VAL A 29 -14.21 1.72 1.77
N VAL A 30 -14.93 0.74 1.20
CA VAL A 30 -14.56 0.12 -0.08
C VAL A 30 -14.62 1.14 -1.21
N GLY A 31 -15.68 1.95 -1.28
CA GLY A 31 -15.81 3.02 -2.26
C GLY A 31 -14.76 4.11 -2.11
N GLY A 32 -14.43 4.48 -0.86
CA GLY A 32 -13.37 5.44 -0.56
C GLY A 32 -11.98 4.93 -0.96
N ILE A 33 -11.68 3.65 -0.69
CA ILE A 33 -10.43 3.02 -1.15
C ILE A 33 -10.41 2.92 -2.68
N ALA A 34 -11.52 2.53 -3.31
CA ALA A 34 -11.61 2.44 -4.77
C ALA A 34 -11.43 3.80 -5.44
N LEU A 35 -12.03 4.86 -4.88
CA LEU A 35 -11.90 6.22 -5.39
C LEU A 35 -10.50 6.80 -5.13
N PHE A 36 -9.94 6.58 -3.95
CA PHE A 36 -8.56 6.98 -3.63
C PHE A 36 -7.56 6.28 -4.54
N ASN A 37 -7.76 4.99 -4.79
CA ASN A 37 -6.97 4.26 -5.76
C ASN A 37 -7.20 4.79 -7.18
N ALA A 38 -8.42 5.08 -7.60
CA ALA A 38 -8.69 5.62 -8.94
C ALA A 38 -8.14 7.04 -9.15
N VAL A 39 -8.16 7.90 -8.14
CA VAL A 39 -7.59 9.26 -8.27
C VAL A 39 -6.06 9.23 -8.21
N ASN A 40 -5.47 8.32 -7.44
CA ASN A 40 -4.01 8.15 -7.38
C ASN A 40 -3.47 7.24 -8.51
N THR A 41 -4.34 6.48 -9.18
CA THR A 41 -4.02 5.60 -10.30
C THR A 41 -4.72 6.17 -11.52
N GLY A 42 -4.10 7.18 -12.15
CA GLY A 42 -4.62 7.76 -13.38
C GLY A 42 -4.91 6.69 -14.43
N ASP A 43 -6.14 6.71 -14.94
CA ASP A 43 -6.68 6.06 -16.14
C ASP A 43 -6.08 4.71 -16.57
N ASP A 44 -6.68 3.62 -16.10
CA ASP A 44 -6.77 2.37 -16.87
C ASP A 44 -8.15 1.73 -16.68
N SER A 45 -9.15 2.38 -17.26
CA SER A 45 -10.47 1.79 -17.48
C SER A 45 -10.39 0.81 -18.66
N LYS A 46 -10.41 -0.50 -18.38
CA LYS A 46 -10.90 -1.47 -19.37
C LYS A 46 -11.89 -2.45 -18.74
N PRO A 47 -13.16 -2.45 -19.18
CA PRO A 47 -14.16 -3.36 -18.67
C PRO A 47 -13.98 -4.73 -19.31
N ARG A 48 -14.05 -5.80 -18.52
CA ARG A 48 -14.36 -7.13 -19.07
C ARG A 48 -15.22 -7.96 -18.12
N GLN A 49 -16.52 -7.70 -18.27
CA GLN A 49 -17.60 -8.68 -18.47
C GLN A 49 -17.35 -10.14 -18.05
N SER A 50 -18.26 -10.64 -17.22
CA SER A 50 -18.43 -11.99 -16.71
C SER A 50 -18.35 -13.12 -17.75
N ALA A 51 -17.74 -14.25 -17.39
CA ALA A 51 -18.21 -15.60 -17.71
C ALA A 51 -17.54 -16.65 -16.80
N ALA A 52 -18.34 -17.55 -16.25
CA ALA A 52 -17.92 -18.67 -15.42
C ALA A 52 -17.24 -19.79 -16.23
N THR A 53 -16.21 -20.45 -15.67
CA THR A 53 -16.00 -21.92 -15.68
C THR A 53 -14.77 -22.31 -14.86
N SER A 54 -14.83 -23.54 -14.33
CA SER A 54 -14.05 -24.08 -13.22
C SER A 54 -12.56 -24.35 -13.46
N ALA A 55 -11.84 -24.37 -12.33
CA ALA A 55 -10.77 -25.30 -11.92
C ALA A 55 -9.32 -25.11 -12.41
N SER A 56 -8.48 -25.00 -11.36
CA SER A 56 -7.10 -25.47 -11.20
C SER A 56 -5.94 -24.56 -11.66
N ASN A 57 -5.00 -24.45 -10.71
CA ASN A 57 -3.58 -24.12 -10.84
C ASN A 57 -3.18 -22.65 -10.71
N GLY A 58 -2.89 -22.29 -9.46
CA GLY A 58 -1.53 -21.90 -9.10
C GLY A 58 -1.03 -20.55 -9.61
N ALA A 59 -1.39 -19.49 -8.87
CA ALA A 59 -0.54 -18.35 -8.52
C ALA A 59 0.49 -17.89 -9.58
N GLY A 60 -0.01 -17.27 -10.65
CA GLY A 60 0.78 -16.43 -11.54
C GLY A 60 0.15 -15.05 -11.64
N HIS A 61 0.51 -14.13 -10.75
CA HIS A 61 0.35 -12.69 -10.98
C HIS A 61 1.59 -12.00 -10.42
N SER A 62 2.69 -12.11 -11.17
CA SER A 62 3.70 -11.07 -11.20
C SER A 62 2.99 -9.82 -11.71
N GLY A 63 2.40 -9.06 -10.79
CA GLY A 63 1.95 -7.72 -11.06
C GLY A 63 3.19 -6.91 -11.33
N ASP A 64 3.61 -6.87 -12.61
CA ASP A 64 4.47 -5.85 -13.15
C ASP A 64 3.74 -4.52 -12.94
N THR A 65 3.90 -4.00 -11.73
CA THR A 65 3.58 -2.64 -11.37
C THR A 65 4.52 -1.84 -12.24
N LYS A 66 4.02 -1.36 -13.39
CA LYS A 66 4.74 -0.42 -14.25
C LYS A 66 4.89 0.84 -13.42
N ALA A 67 5.92 0.85 -12.58
CA ALA A 67 6.18 1.94 -11.68
C ALA A 67 6.39 3.16 -12.57
N ASP A 68 5.67 4.22 -12.23
CA ASP A 68 5.69 5.46 -12.99
C ASP A 68 7.14 5.95 -13.10
N ALA A 69 7.65 6.00 -14.32
CA ALA A 69 9.04 6.38 -14.57
C ALA A 69 9.31 7.83 -14.16
N SER A 70 8.26 8.65 -14.00
CA SER A 70 8.36 10.03 -13.51
C SER A 70 8.68 10.13 -12.01
N THR A 71 8.42 9.07 -11.25
CA THR A 71 8.68 9.04 -9.80
C THR A 71 10.11 8.57 -9.52
N PRO A 72 10.96 9.42 -8.91
CA PRO A 72 12.33 9.07 -8.55
C PRO A 72 12.47 7.87 -7.64
N LEU A 73 11.68 7.80 -6.56
CA LEU A 73 11.83 6.74 -5.58
C LEU A 73 10.48 6.24 -5.06
N VAL A 74 10.29 4.93 -5.12
CA VAL A 74 9.30 4.20 -4.34
C VAL A 74 10.01 3.14 -3.52
N ILE A 75 9.87 3.19 -2.20
CA ILE A 75 10.37 2.17 -1.28
C ILE A 75 9.21 1.52 -0.54
N LYS A 76 9.15 0.20 -0.52
CA LYS A 76 8.12 -0.57 0.19
C LYS A 76 8.76 -1.67 1.01
N VAL A 77 8.34 -1.85 2.26
CA VAL A 77 8.78 -2.95 3.10
C VAL A 77 7.99 -4.20 2.75
N VAL A 78 8.70 -5.23 2.31
CA VAL A 78 8.14 -6.55 1.93
C VAL A 78 8.61 -7.67 2.87
N GLY A 79 9.47 -7.34 3.84
CA GLY A 79 9.96 -8.24 4.88
C GLY A 79 9.73 -7.69 6.29
N PRO A 80 10.58 -8.04 7.26
CA PRO A 80 10.52 -7.48 8.62
C PRO A 80 10.61 -5.95 8.62
N ALA A 81 10.06 -5.30 9.64
CA ALA A 81 10.21 -3.86 9.83
C ALA A 81 11.69 -3.44 9.81
N THR A 82 11.98 -2.30 9.21
CA THR A 82 13.36 -1.80 9.07
C THR A 82 13.39 -0.28 9.08
N ASP A 83 14.48 0.26 9.63
CA ASP A 83 14.75 1.69 9.53
C ASP A 83 15.23 2.05 8.14
N VAL A 84 14.72 3.17 7.65
CA VAL A 84 15.09 3.79 6.38
C VAL A 84 15.52 5.23 6.62
N LEU A 85 16.54 5.67 5.90
CA LEU A 85 16.97 7.05 5.79
C LEU A 85 17.02 7.44 4.32
N VAL A 86 16.37 8.55 3.99
CA VAL A 86 16.41 9.16 2.65
C VAL A 86 16.85 10.61 2.79
N THR A 87 17.89 10.98 2.06
CA THR A 87 18.43 12.35 2.03
C THR A 87 18.57 12.86 0.61
N VAL A 88 18.50 14.18 0.42
CA VAL A 88 18.81 14.80 -0.88
C VAL A 88 20.32 14.80 -1.06
N ALA A 89 20.80 14.17 -2.14
CA ALA A 89 22.22 14.03 -2.41
C ALA A 89 22.89 15.40 -2.62
N GLY A 90 24.08 15.57 -2.06
CA GLY A 90 24.79 16.85 -2.06
C GLY A 90 24.27 17.88 -1.04
N SER A 91 23.32 17.50 -0.19
CA SER A 91 22.80 18.35 0.89
C SER A 91 22.68 17.57 2.21
N ASN A 92 22.44 18.30 3.30
CA ASN A 92 22.12 17.72 4.61
C ASN A 92 20.60 17.58 4.84
N LYS A 93 19.78 17.73 3.80
CA LYS A 93 18.32 17.65 3.90
C LYS A 93 17.88 16.18 4.00
N VAL A 94 17.25 15.83 5.12
CA VAL A 94 16.59 14.53 5.33
C VAL A 94 15.13 14.64 4.88
N LEU A 95 14.68 13.70 4.03
CA LEU A 95 13.31 13.63 3.55
C LEU A 95 12.48 12.60 4.31
N ALA A 96 13.10 11.49 4.68
CA ALA A 96 12.47 10.45 5.47
C ALA A 96 13.52 9.81 6.37
N GLN A 97 13.16 9.58 7.64
CA GLN A 97 13.98 8.86 8.58
C GLN A 97 13.08 8.11 9.56
N GLY A 98 13.46 6.88 9.89
CA GLY A 98 12.83 6.10 10.95
C GLY A 98 12.32 4.74 10.48
N PRO A 99 11.60 4.03 11.35
CA PRO A 99 11.10 2.70 11.06
C PRO A 99 9.99 2.74 10.00
N LEU A 100 10.01 1.76 9.12
CA LEU A 100 8.89 1.40 8.27
C LEU A 100 8.43 -0.01 8.64
N ASN A 101 7.14 -0.18 8.88
CA ASN A 101 6.55 -1.48 9.17
C ASN A 101 6.33 -2.30 7.90
N THR A 102 6.13 -3.61 8.06
CA THR A 102 5.82 -4.50 6.93
C THR A 102 4.57 -4.02 6.18
N GLY A 103 4.70 -3.90 4.86
CA GLY A 103 3.63 -3.41 3.99
C GLY A 103 3.60 -1.89 3.82
N GLU A 104 4.25 -1.13 4.70
CA GLU A 104 4.38 0.32 4.55
C GLU A 104 5.38 0.67 3.44
N GLY A 105 5.21 1.86 2.87
CA GLY A 105 6.11 2.38 1.87
C GLY A 105 6.05 3.89 1.78
N ARG A 106 7.04 4.46 1.10
CA ARG A 106 7.14 5.88 0.81
C ARG A 106 7.40 6.09 -0.66
N LYS A 107 6.73 7.10 -1.21
CA LYS A 107 6.97 7.66 -2.53
C LYS A 107 7.64 9.02 -2.34
N ILE A 108 8.72 9.28 -3.07
CA ILE A 108 9.45 10.54 -3.01
C ILE A 108 9.68 11.03 -4.44
N ASP A 109 9.19 12.24 -4.71
CA ASP A 109 9.19 12.89 -6.03
C ASP A 109 10.43 13.79 -6.25
N GLU A 110 11.36 13.76 -5.29
CA GLU A 110 12.58 14.57 -5.28
C GLU A 110 13.78 13.77 -5.80
N ALA A 111 14.70 14.43 -6.50
CA ALA A 111 15.98 13.86 -6.94
C ALA A 111 17.04 14.97 -7.04
N PRO A 112 18.34 14.67 -6.85
CA PRO A 112 18.91 13.35 -6.56
C PRO A 112 18.82 12.97 -5.07
N LEU A 113 18.74 11.66 -4.77
CA LEU A 113 18.63 11.14 -3.39
C LEU A 113 19.70 10.11 -3.05
N ASN A 114 20.05 10.04 -1.77
CA ASN A 114 20.71 8.90 -1.16
C ASN A 114 19.71 8.14 -0.28
N VAL A 115 19.57 6.84 -0.51
CA VAL A 115 18.66 5.96 0.22
C VAL A 115 19.47 4.92 0.96
N VAL A 116 19.19 4.77 2.25
CA VAL A 116 19.80 3.76 3.11
C VAL A 116 18.68 3.02 3.84
N ALA A 117 18.71 1.68 3.80
CA ALA A 117 17.86 0.83 4.62
C ALA A 117 18.74 -0.07 5.48
N GLN A 118 18.45 -0.19 6.77
CA GLN A 118 19.24 -1.06 7.67
C GLN A 118 19.15 -2.54 7.26
N ASN A 119 17.98 -2.99 6.79
CA ASN A 119 17.80 -4.29 6.17
C ASN A 119 17.34 -4.14 4.72
N GLY A 120 18.31 -4.07 3.80
CA GLY A 120 18.07 -3.93 2.37
C GLY A 120 17.41 -5.16 1.73
N GLY A 121 17.43 -6.31 2.40
CA GLY A 121 16.63 -7.46 2.00
C GLY A 121 15.16 -7.34 2.39
N ALA A 122 14.80 -6.52 3.37
CA ALA A 122 13.41 -6.34 3.79
C ALA A 122 12.62 -5.32 2.95
N VAL A 123 13.28 -4.61 2.04
CA VAL A 123 12.67 -3.56 1.20
C VAL A 123 12.70 -3.93 -0.27
N GLN A 124 11.63 -3.57 -0.98
CA GLN A 124 11.60 -3.46 -2.42
C GLN A 124 11.77 -1.98 -2.79
N VAL A 125 12.83 -1.68 -3.51
CA VAL A 125 13.17 -0.32 -3.94
C VAL A 125 12.92 -0.23 -5.44
N THR A 126 12.23 0.81 -5.87
CA THR A 126 11.95 1.10 -7.27
C THR A 126 12.44 2.50 -7.58
N ILE A 127 13.30 2.63 -8.59
CA ILE A 127 13.96 3.88 -8.97
C ILE A 127 13.60 4.18 -10.42
N CYS A 128 13.00 5.34 -10.69
CA CYS A 128 12.53 5.73 -12.03
C CYS A 128 11.76 4.62 -12.73
N GLY A 129 10.81 4.01 -12.02
CA GLY A 129 10.02 2.90 -12.54
C GLY A 129 10.71 1.52 -12.56
N LYS A 130 12.00 1.42 -12.22
CA LYS A 130 12.78 0.17 -12.29
C LYS A 130 13.01 -0.44 -10.93
N VAL A 131 12.50 -1.66 -10.72
CA VAL A 131 12.73 -2.42 -9.49
C VAL A 131 14.21 -2.75 -9.37
N GLN A 132 14.79 -2.38 -8.23
CA GLN A 132 16.19 -2.64 -7.92
C GLN A 132 16.36 -4.04 -7.32
N PRO A 133 17.50 -4.71 -7.57
CA PRO A 133 17.83 -5.96 -6.91
C PRO A 133 17.82 -5.80 -5.38
N ARG A 134 17.14 -6.73 -4.70
CA ARG A 134 17.15 -6.80 -3.24
C ARG A 134 18.55 -7.14 -2.75
N LYS A 135 18.94 -6.57 -1.62
CA LYS A 135 20.15 -6.97 -0.91
C LYS A 135 19.89 -8.25 -0.10
N PRO A 136 20.94 -8.95 0.36
CA PRO A 136 20.75 -10.05 1.29
C PRO A 136 20.01 -9.61 2.56
N SER A 137 19.17 -10.48 3.09
CA SER A 137 18.43 -10.22 4.34
C SER A 137 19.39 -9.92 5.49
N GLY A 138 19.06 -8.91 6.30
CA GLY A 138 19.85 -8.47 7.44
C GLY A 138 21.06 -7.59 7.08
N GLN A 139 21.35 -7.39 5.79
CA GLN A 139 22.42 -6.48 5.38
C GLN A 139 21.89 -5.08 5.06
N ARG A 140 22.70 -4.07 5.35
CA ARG A 140 22.42 -2.69 4.98
C ARG A 140 22.37 -2.55 3.46
N GLY A 141 21.30 -1.95 2.96
CA GLY A 141 21.16 -1.58 1.56
C GLY A 141 21.36 -0.09 1.36
N THR A 142 22.08 0.26 0.29
CA THR A 142 22.25 1.65 -0.15
C THR A 142 21.93 1.77 -1.64
N TRP A 143 21.28 2.86 -2.01
CA TRP A 143 20.93 3.18 -3.38
C TRP A 143 21.09 4.68 -3.63
N PHE A 144 21.55 5.01 -4.82
CA PHE A 144 21.57 6.38 -5.32
C PHE A 144 20.43 6.55 -6.32
N VAL A 145 19.65 7.61 -6.17
CA VAL A 145 18.53 7.95 -7.05
C VAL A 145 18.93 9.20 -7.82
N GLY A 146 19.15 9.04 -9.14
CA GLY A 146 19.36 10.15 -10.05
C GLY A 146 18.05 10.85 -10.43
N LYS A 147 18.15 11.82 -11.33
CA LYS A 147 16.95 12.35 -12.00
C LYS A 147 16.40 11.29 -12.95
N CYS A 148 15.08 11.11 -12.88
CA CYS A 148 14.29 10.57 -13.98
C CYS A 148 13.93 11.74 -14.92
#